data_AF-A0A0C2ZJE4-F1
#
_entry.id   AF-A0A0C2ZJE4-F1
#
_cell.length_a   1.000
_cell.length_b   1.000
_cell.length_c   1.000
_cell.angle_alpha   90.00
_cell.angle_beta   90.00
_cell.angle_gamma   90.00
#
_symmetry.space_group_name_H-M   'P 1'
#
loop_
_entity.id
_entity.type
_entity.pdbx_description
1 polymer ?
#
loop_
_entity_poly.entity_id
_entity_poly.type
_entity_poly.pdbx_seq_one_letter_code
_entity_poly.pdbx_strand_id
1 'polypeptide(L)'
;VKLGSSQKLLTFQEIEQCNANDSTFERFRIKLNIFLGDYFRTVRGALPQGRRIQFKADDTVTEHRYIKVNFESKVDWCQYTDYLRCSPSFHGHARHDCVILRTSQQCDIFGRLLFLFTCSDKHLGFWRVREQPCTSSEIFSVQSIVRGALLFPDSARDGEHLVIDTIDTDMFLRVQEMHRDAGHY
;
A
#
# COMPACT_ATOMS: atom_id res chain seq x y z
N VAL A 1 12.56 4.20 0.86
CA VAL A 1 11.64 3.24 1.51
C VAL A 1 12.44 2.00 1.92
N LYS A 2 12.28 1.52 3.16
CA LYS A 2 12.97 0.31 3.67
C LYS A 2 11.97 -0.60 4.38
N LEU A 3 11.84 -1.84 3.93
CA LEU A 3 11.01 -2.87 4.57
C LEU A 3 11.75 -3.49 5.77
N GLY A 4 11.00 -3.99 6.74
CA GLY A 4 11.54 -4.70 7.89
C GLY A 4 10.49 -5.55 8.60
N SER A 5 10.89 -6.16 9.72
CA SER A 5 10.08 -7.19 10.38
C SER A 5 9.67 -8.29 9.38
N SER A 6 10.64 -8.79 8.63
CA SER A 6 10.42 -9.88 7.67
C SER A 6 10.00 -11.14 8.42
N GLN A 7 8.93 -11.76 7.94
CA GLN A 7 8.40 -12.99 8.49
C GLN A 7 8.99 -14.19 7.76
N LYS A 8 8.54 -15.39 8.16
CA LYS A 8 8.87 -16.61 7.43
C LYS A 8 8.31 -16.53 6.00
N LEU A 9 9.00 -17.23 5.11
CA LEU A 9 8.57 -17.40 3.73
C LEU A 9 7.22 -18.13 3.73
N LEU A 10 6.29 -17.63 2.93
CA LEU A 10 4.95 -18.21 2.75
C LEU A 10 4.68 -18.41 1.27
N THR A 11 3.99 -19.47 0.93
CA THR A 11 3.46 -19.70 -0.42
C THR A 11 2.19 -18.90 -0.63
N PHE A 12 1.85 -18.62 -1.89
CA PHE A 12 0.55 -18.00 -2.20
C PHE A 12 -0.62 -18.83 -1.68
N GLN A 13 -0.52 -20.16 -1.75
CA GLN A 13 -1.54 -21.06 -1.22
C GLN A 13 -1.70 -20.91 0.29
N GLU A 14 -0.60 -20.88 1.04
CA GLU A 14 -0.66 -20.69 2.50
C GLU A 14 -1.29 -19.36 2.88
N ILE A 15 -1.00 -18.27 2.13
CA ILE A 15 -1.63 -16.97 2.38
C ILE A 15 -3.14 -17.02 2.19
N GLU A 16 -3.60 -17.60 1.09
CA GLU A 16 -5.03 -17.72 0.79
C GLU A 16 -5.74 -18.64 1.81
N GLN A 17 -5.07 -19.70 2.28
CA GLN A 17 -5.63 -20.63 3.27
C GLN A 17 -5.65 -20.06 4.70
N CYS A 18 -4.54 -19.46 5.16
CA CYS A 18 -4.46 -18.88 6.49
C CYS A 18 -5.41 -17.69 6.67
N ASN A 19 -5.80 -17.05 5.57
CA ASN A 19 -6.71 -15.90 5.56
C ASN A 19 -8.03 -16.23 4.83
N ALA A 20 -8.48 -17.49 4.82
CA ALA A 20 -9.66 -17.93 4.08
C ALA A 20 -10.97 -17.19 4.45
N ASN A 21 -11.06 -16.64 5.67
CA ASN A 21 -12.21 -15.88 6.15
C ASN A 21 -12.10 -14.37 5.84
N ASP A 22 -10.99 -13.92 5.25
CA ASP A 22 -10.76 -12.52 4.90
C ASP A 22 -10.79 -12.36 3.37
N SER A 23 -11.83 -11.69 2.88
CA SER A 23 -12.05 -11.44 1.45
C SER A 23 -10.93 -10.62 0.80
N THR A 24 -10.11 -9.92 1.59
CA THR A 24 -8.90 -9.24 1.13
C THR A 24 -7.96 -10.21 0.44
N PHE A 25 -7.75 -11.37 1.05
CA PHE A 25 -6.79 -12.39 0.60
C PHE A 25 -7.42 -13.43 -0.33
N GLU A 26 -8.73 -13.36 -0.57
CA GLU A 26 -9.39 -14.22 -1.55
C GLU A 26 -8.73 -14.05 -2.93
N ARG A 27 -8.24 -15.15 -3.51
CA ARG A 27 -7.58 -15.19 -4.83
C ARG A 27 -6.43 -14.19 -4.93
N PHE A 28 -5.73 -13.94 -3.82
CA PHE A 28 -4.61 -13.00 -3.72
C PHE A 28 -3.60 -13.17 -4.86
N ARG A 29 -3.25 -14.41 -5.22
CA ARG A 29 -2.34 -14.71 -6.34
C ARG A 29 -2.85 -14.17 -7.68
N ILE A 30 -4.15 -14.25 -7.92
CA ILE A 30 -4.78 -13.78 -9.17
C ILE A 30 -4.82 -12.26 -9.18
N LYS A 31 -5.21 -11.62 -8.06
CA LYS A 31 -5.19 -10.16 -7.91
C LYS A 31 -3.79 -9.60 -8.18
N LEU A 32 -2.75 -10.22 -7.62
CA LEU A 32 -1.36 -9.82 -7.85
C LEU A 32 -0.91 -9.99 -9.31
N ASN A 33 -1.28 -11.08 -9.98
CA ASN A 33 -0.97 -11.29 -11.39
C ASN A 33 -1.63 -10.23 -12.29
N ILE A 34 -2.88 -9.84 -12.00
CA ILE A 34 -3.59 -8.78 -12.72
C ILE A 34 -2.85 -7.46 -12.52
N PHE A 35 -2.61 -7.08 -11.26
CA PHE A 35 -1.88 -5.85 -10.92
C PHE A 35 -0.54 -5.76 -11.66
N LEU A 36 0.30 -6.78 -11.59
CA LEU A 36 1.59 -6.77 -12.28
C LEU A 36 1.42 -6.75 -13.80
N GLY A 37 0.46 -7.49 -14.34
CA GLY A 37 0.16 -7.51 -15.77
C GLY A 37 -0.16 -6.11 -16.32
N ASP A 38 -1.02 -5.38 -15.63
CA ASP A 38 -1.44 -4.03 -16.01
C ASP A 38 -0.32 -3.01 -15.76
N TYR A 39 0.41 -3.16 -14.66
CA TYR A 39 1.59 -2.37 -14.35
C TYR A 39 2.64 -2.40 -15.45
N PHE A 40 3.00 -3.60 -15.94
CA PHE A 40 4.06 -3.73 -16.95
C PHE A 40 3.65 -3.15 -18.28
N ARG A 41 2.39 -3.37 -18.69
CA ARG A 41 1.87 -2.79 -19.94
C ARG A 41 1.82 -1.28 -19.86
N THR A 42 1.30 -0.74 -18.77
CA THR A 42 1.07 0.70 -18.63
C THR A 42 2.37 1.48 -18.52
N VAL A 43 3.39 0.94 -17.84
CA VAL A 43 4.59 1.74 -17.57
C VAL A 43 5.86 1.25 -18.25
N ARG A 44 6.06 -0.05 -18.36
CA ARG A 44 7.21 -0.55 -19.13
C ARG A 44 6.90 -0.59 -20.63
N GLY A 45 5.65 -0.36 -21.02
CA GLY A 45 5.16 -0.48 -22.41
C GLY A 45 5.12 -1.92 -22.92
N ALA A 46 5.67 -2.87 -22.15
CA ALA A 46 5.84 -4.26 -22.53
C ALA A 46 5.93 -5.13 -21.28
N LEU A 47 5.50 -6.39 -21.44
CA LEU A 47 5.68 -7.41 -20.42
C LEU A 47 7.16 -7.84 -20.31
N PRO A 48 7.60 -8.29 -19.13
CA PRO A 48 8.93 -8.86 -18.96
C PRO A 48 9.13 -10.03 -19.92
N GLN A 49 10.16 -9.98 -20.75
CA GLN A 49 10.43 -10.98 -21.80
C GLN A 49 9.24 -11.21 -22.76
N GLY A 50 8.29 -10.27 -22.85
CA GLY A 50 7.06 -10.39 -23.63
C GLY A 50 6.05 -11.41 -23.10
N ARG A 51 6.25 -11.98 -21.91
CA ARG A 51 5.39 -13.04 -21.36
C ARG A 51 4.55 -12.53 -20.19
N ARG A 52 3.33 -13.04 -20.09
CA ARG A 52 2.49 -12.79 -18.90
C ARG A 52 3.16 -13.41 -17.69
N ILE A 53 3.17 -12.66 -16.59
CA ILE A 53 3.58 -13.17 -15.29
C ILE A 53 2.55 -14.20 -14.86
N GLN A 54 3.02 -15.37 -14.45
CA GLN A 54 2.18 -16.47 -14.01
C GLN A 54 2.73 -17.02 -12.70
N PHE A 55 2.29 -16.45 -11.59
CA PHE A 55 2.55 -17.05 -10.29
C PHE A 55 1.82 -18.38 -10.13
N LYS A 56 2.51 -19.37 -9.61
CA LYS A 56 1.98 -20.65 -9.16
C LYS A 56 1.60 -20.58 -7.68
N ALA A 57 0.88 -21.59 -7.22
CA ALA A 57 0.39 -21.67 -5.84
C ALA A 57 1.56 -21.88 -4.84
N ASP A 58 2.60 -22.58 -5.27
CA ASP A 58 3.83 -22.89 -4.55
C ASP A 58 4.89 -21.79 -4.64
N ASP A 59 4.67 -20.76 -5.47
CA ASP A 59 5.55 -19.59 -5.47
C ASP A 59 5.48 -18.87 -4.14
N THR A 60 6.61 -18.31 -3.75
CA THR A 60 6.83 -17.82 -2.40
C THR A 60 6.89 -16.30 -2.33
N VAL A 61 6.40 -15.78 -1.22
CA VAL A 61 6.46 -14.38 -0.85
C VAL A 61 6.97 -14.26 0.59
N THR A 62 7.58 -13.12 0.88
CA THR A 62 8.00 -12.76 2.23
C THR A 62 7.09 -11.65 2.73
N GLU A 63 6.29 -11.92 3.76
CA GLU A 63 5.54 -10.90 4.48
C GLU A 63 6.53 -9.99 5.26
N HIS A 64 6.26 -8.71 5.27
CA HIS A 64 6.89 -7.71 6.12
C HIS A 64 5.79 -7.05 6.97
N ARG A 65 6.12 -6.63 8.19
CA ARG A 65 5.15 -5.97 9.08
C ARG A 65 5.49 -4.52 9.39
N TYR A 66 6.54 -4.02 8.75
CA TYR A 66 7.12 -2.72 9.02
C TYR A 66 7.73 -2.09 7.77
N ILE A 67 7.55 -0.78 7.64
CA ILE A 67 8.14 0.01 6.56
C ILE A 67 8.59 1.39 7.05
N LYS A 68 9.79 1.79 6.63
CA LYS A 68 10.31 3.15 6.77
C LYS A 68 10.06 3.92 5.48
N VAL A 69 9.35 5.03 5.57
CA VAL A 69 9.05 5.91 4.44
C VAL A 69 9.69 7.27 4.70
N ASN A 70 10.62 7.66 3.83
CA ASN A 70 11.17 9.01 3.86
C ASN A 70 10.28 9.91 3.02
N PHE A 71 9.96 11.09 3.52
CA PHE A 71 9.17 12.07 2.80
C PHE A 71 9.79 13.47 2.95
N GLU A 72 9.58 14.31 1.96
CA GLU A 72 9.92 15.72 2.01
C GLU A 72 8.73 16.49 2.56
N SER A 73 8.95 17.29 3.60
CA SER A 73 7.90 18.13 4.18
C SER A 73 7.61 19.32 3.29
N LYS A 74 6.32 19.66 3.14
CA LYS A 74 5.82 20.87 2.49
C LYS A 74 6.03 22.14 3.32
N VAL A 75 6.41 22.01 4.60
CA VAL A 75 6.59 23.15 5.51
C VAL A 75 7.98 23.74 5.35
N ASP A 76 8.99 22.90 5.44
CA ASP A 76 10.40 23.29 5.51
C ASP A 76 11.28 22.66 4.42
N TRP A 77 10.67 21.86 3.53
CA TRP A 77 11.38 21.13 2.46
C TRP A 77 12.45 20.15 2.97
N CYS A 78 12.43 19.85 4.27
CA CYS A 78 13.36 18.90 4.88
C CYS A 78 12.83 17.47 4.76
N GLN A 79 13.75 16.52 4.76
CA GLN A 79 13.42 15.11 4.72
C GLN A 79 13.15 14.55 6.12
N TYR A 80 11.96 14.00 6.32
CA TYR A 80 11.54 13.29 7.52
C TYR A 80 11.31 11.81 7.25
N THR A 81 11.03 11.02 8.29
CA THR A 81 10.82 9.57 8.17
C THR A 81 9.65 9.09 9.00
N ASP A 82 8.68 8.47 8.33
CA ASP A 82 7.59 7.76 8.96
C ASP A 82 7.90 6.27 9.13
N TYR A 83 7.44 5.72 10.26
CA TYR A 83 7.68 4.35 10.70
C TYR A 83 6.36 3.60 10.83
N LEU A 84 5.94 2.96 9.74
CA LEU A 84 4.60 2.41 9.58
C LEU A 84 4.58 0.90 9.80
N ARG A 85 3.45 0.39 10.29
CA ARG A 85 3.23 -1.02 10.64
C ARG A 85 1.91 -1.56 10.09
N CYS A 86 1.92 -2.84 9.77
CA CYS A 86 0.74 -3.63 9.42
C CYS A 86 0.80 -5.01 10.13
N SER A 87 0.87 -4.99 11.46
CA SER A 87 1.05 -6.21 12.25
C SER A 87 -0.32 -6.76 12.70
N PRO A 88 -0.65 -8.01 12.37
CA PRO A 88 -1.95 -8.60 12.76
C PRO A 88 -2.07 -8.87 14.26
N SER A 89 -0.96 -8.86 15.01
CA SER A 89 -0.96 -9.00 16.47
C SER A 89 0.18 -8.19 17.09
N PHE A 90 -0.15 -6.96 17.47
CA PHE A 90 0.70 -6.03 18.20
C PHE A 90 0.08 -5.82 19.59
N HIS A 91 0.71 -6.36 20.64
CA HIS A 91 0.15 -6.41 22.00
C HIS A 91 -1.27 -7.02 22.07
N GLY A 92 -1.53 -8.07 21.27
CA GLY A 92 -2.82 -8.77 21.26
C GLY A 92 -3.88 -8.17 20.34
N HIS A 93 -3.59 -7.07 19.63
CA HIS A 93 -4.52 -6.43 18.70
C HIS A 93 -3.89 -6.20 17.32
N ALA A 94 -4.69 -6.26 16.26
CA ALA A 94 -4.22 -5.89 14.93
C ALA A 94 -3.91 -4.39 14.85
N ARG A 95 -2.75 -4.05 14.28
CA ARG A 95 -2.30 -2.67 14.06
C ARG A 95 -2.00 -2.47 12.58
N HIS A 96 -2.86 -1.71 11.92
CA HIS A 96 -2.73 -1.30 10.54
C HIS A 96 -2.69 0.22 10.49
N ASP A 97 -1.50 0.78 10.25
CA ASP A 97 -1.29 2.22 10.13
C ASP A 97 -1.85 2.74 8.79
N CYS A 98 -2.27 4.00 8.76
CA CYS A 98 -2.82 4.66 7.57
C CYS A 98 -1.74 5.43 6.81
N VAL A 99 -1.95 5.63 5.52
CA VAL A 99 -0.98 6.21 4.59
C VAL A 99 -1.65 7.17 3.62
N ILE A 100 -0.90 8.17 3.17
CA ILE A 100 -1.19 8.92 1.94
C ILE A 100 -0.57 8.19 0.77
N LEU A 101 -1.37 7.91 -0.25
CA LEU A 101 -0.96 7.28 -1.50
C LEU A 101 -1.09 8.27 -2.65
N ARG A 102 -0.05 8.35 -3.47
CA ARG A 102 -0.04 9.19 -4.67
C ARG A 102 -0.51 8.43 -5.90
N THR A 103 -1.69 8.76 -6.42
CA THR A 103 -2.33 8.06 -7.55
C THR A 103 -1.85 8.56 -8.92
N SER A 104 -2.14 7.81 -9.98
CA SER A 104 -1.77 8.10 -11.39
C SER A 104 -2.20 9.48 -11.89
N GLN A 105 -3.30 9.98 -11.37
CA GLN A 105 -3.92 11.23 -11.76
C GLN A 105 -3.39 12.44 -10.97
N GLN A 106 -2.27 12.26 -10.24
CA GLN A 106 -1.69 13.26 -9.34
C GLN A 106 -2.58 13.66 -8.14
N CYS A 107 -3.72 13.00 -7.92
CA CYS A 107 -4.45 13.15 -6.66
C CYS A 107 -3.85 12.23 -5.58
N ASP A 108 -3.70 12.77 -4.38
CA ASP A 108 -3.30 11.99 -3.21
C ASP A 108 -4.58 11.46 -2.51
N ILE A 109 -4.57 10.19 -2.12
CA ILE A 109 -5.68 9.52 -1.43
C ILE A 109 -5.21 8.92 -0.10
N PHE A 110 -6.15 8.64 0.80
CA PHE A 110 -5.86 7.90 2.02
C PHE A 110 -6.07 6.39 1.83
N GLY A 111 -5.20 5.59 2.45
CA GLY A 111 -5.31 4.14 2.47
C GLY A 111 -4.84 3.56 3.79
N ARG A 112 -5.08 2.26 3.98
CA ARG A 112 -4.67 1.52 5.18
C ARG A 112 -3.75 0.36 4.79
N LEU A 113 -2.63 0.22 5.49
CA LEU A 113 -1.68 -0.87 5.23
C LEU A 113 -2.19 -2.18 5.86
N LEU A 114 -2.70 -3.08 5.03
CA LEU A 114 -3.19 -4.39 5.46
C LEU A 114 -2.11 -5.47 5.39
N PHE A 115 -1.34 -5.49 4.29
CA PHE A 115 -0.34 -6.52 4.04
C PHE A 115 0.84 -5.95 3.24
N LEU A 116 2.06 -6.09 3.77
CA LEU A 116 3.29 -5.73 3.06
C LEU A 116 4.03 -7.01 2.70
N PHE A 117 4.49 -7.12 1.46
CA PHE A 117 5.20 -8.31 1.03
C PHE A 117 6.23 -8.00 -0.05
N THR A 118 7.20 -8.89 -0.18
CA THR A 118 8.08 -8.97 -1.35
C THR A 118 7.92 -10.34 -1.98
N CYS A 119 7.70 -10.37 -3.29
CA CYS A 119 7.77 -11.60 -4.07
C CYS A 119 9.02 -11.53 -4.97
N SER A 120 9.75 -12.63 -5.06
CA SER A 120 10.88 -12.75 -5.99
C SER A 120 10.47 -13.72 -7.09
N ASP A 121 10.22 -13.22 -8.29
CA ASP A 121 10.33 -14.06 -9.48
C ASP A 121 11.81 -14.07 -9.88
N LYS A 122 12.39 -15.26 -10.09
CA LYS A 122 13.76 -15.43 -10.59
C LYS A 122 13.99 -14.71 -11.93
N HIS A 123 12.92 -14.29 -12.62
CA HIS A 123 12.94 -13.56 -13.88
C HIS A 123 12.69 -12.06 -13.78
N LEU A 124 12.37 -11.51 -12.60
CA LEU A 124 11.90 -10.13 -12.49
C LEU A 124 12.75 -9.33 -11.49
N GLY A 125 13.81 -8.71 -12.01
CA GLY A 125 14.43 -7.58 -11.35
C GLY A 125 13.47 -6.39 -11.32
N PHE A 126 12.76 -6.19 -10.22
CA PHE A 126 11.68 -5.20 -10.11
C PHE A 126 12.11 -3.83 -9.57
N TRP A 127 11.54 -2.75 -10.17
CA TRP A 127 11.34 -1.41 -9.59
C TRP A 127 10.10 -0.67 -10.18
N ARG A 128 9.41 0.09 -9.29
CA ARG A 128 8.25 1.06 -9.28
C ARG A 128 7.31 1.26 -10.46
N VAL A 129 5.98 1.29 -10.16
CA VAL A 129 4.81 2.01 -10.76
C VAL A 129 3.40 1.48 -10.35
N ARG A 130 2.30 1.95 -10.98
CA ARG A 130 1.10 2.59 -10.38
C ARG A 130 -0.24 2.03 -10.93
N GLU A 131 -1.33 2.14 -10.17
CA GLU A 131 -2.62 1.41 -10.32
C GLU A 131 -3.86 2.29 -10.67
N GLN A 132 -4.98 1.62 -11.01
CA GLN A 132 -6.36 2.09 -11.31
C GLN A 132 -7.41 1.15 -10.63
N PRO A 133 -8.66 1.58 -10.36
CA PRO A 133 -9.41 1.27 -9.13
C PRO A 133 -10.38 0.08 -9.19
N CYS A 134 -10.63 -0.57 -8.03
CA CYS A 134 -11.92 -1.24 -7.73
C CYS A 134 -12.18 -1.46 -6.21
N THR A 135 -13.44 -1.69 -5.88
CA THR A 135 -14.19 -1.44 -4.63
C THR A 135 -13.85 -2.28 -3.37
N SER A 136 -12.73 -3.00 -3.31
CA SER A 136 -12.28 -3.67 -2.07
C SER A 136 -10.81 -4.08 -2.16
N SER A 137 -10.04 -3.81 -1.09
CA SER A 137 -8.61 -4.16 -0.89
C SER A 137 -7.71 -4.11 -2.15
N GLU A 138 -6.90 -3.07 -2.27
CA GLU A 138 -6.08 -2.79 -3.45
C GLU A 138 -4.59 -3.14 -3.22
N ILE A 139 -3.90 -3.63 -4.27
CA ILE A 139 -2.46 -3.98 -4.20
C ILE A 139 -1.64 -2.86 -4.82
N PHE A 140 -1.17 -1.92 -4.01
CA PHE A 140 -0.34 -0.82 -4.51
C PHE A 140 1.15 -1.04 -4.26
N SER A 141 1.97 -0.36 -5.07
CA SER A 141 3.41 -0.28 -4.81
C SER A 141 3.69 0.57 -3.58
N VAL A 142 4.53 0.08 -2.65
CA VAL A 142 4.99 0.83 -1.45
C VAL A 142 5.64 2.17 -1.77
N GLN A 143 6.01 2.37 -3.01
CA GLN A 143 6.59 3.57 -3.55
C GLN A 143 5.57 4.67 -3.87
N SER A 144 4.29 4.32 -3.91
CA SER A 144 3.21 5.29 -3.98
C SER A 144 2.91 5.91 -2.63
N ILE A 145 3.43 5.35 -1.53
CA ILE A 145 3.29 5.94 -0.19
C ILE A 145 4.06 7.25 -0.17
N VAL A 146 3.33 8.34 0.02
CA VAL A 146 3.89 9.67 0.23
C VAL A 146 4.41 9.76 1.65
N ARG A 147 3.54 9.48 2.62
CA ARG A 147 3.86 9.46 4.05
C ARG A 147 2.74 8.76 4.84
N GLY A 148 2.91 8.60 6.14
CA GLY A 148 1.89 8.12 7.07
C GLY A 148 0.77 9.14 7.30
N ALA A 149 -0.40 8.67 7.71
CA ALA A 149 -1.53 9.50 8.09
C ALA A 149 -2.14 9.02 9.41
N LEU A 150 -2.61 9.96 10.22
CA LEU A 150 -3.39 9.66 11.41
C LEU A 150 -4.89 9.86 11.10
N LEU A 151 -5.63 8.76 11.08
CA LEU A 151 -7.07 8.74 10.86
C LEU A 151 -7.79 8.29 12.13
N PHE A 152 -8.89 8.94 12.47
CA PHE A 152 -9.75 8.59 13.58
C PHE A 152 -11.14 8.20 13.06
N PRO A 153 -11.71 7.05 13.44
CA PRO A 153 -13.04 6.66 12.97
C PRO A 153 -14.10 7.66 13.45
N ASP A 154 -15.01 8.04 12.57
CA ASP A 154 -16.17 8.84 12.96
C ASP A 154 -17.18 7.94 13.68
N SER A 155 -17.39 8.19 14.97
CA SER A 155 -18.36 7.44 15.77
C SER A 155 -19.81 7.58 15.28
N ALA A 156 -20.13 8.62 14.50
CA ALA A 156 -21.47 8.85 13.98
C ALA A 156 -21.74 8.15 12.65
N ARG A 157 -20.70 7.76 11.90
CA ARG A 157 -20.81 7.25 10.53
C ARG A 157 -19.83 6.10 10.30
N ASP A 158 -20.39 4.90 10.19
CA ASP A 158 -19.59 3.69 9.98
C ASP A 158 -18.81 3.77 8.65
N GLY A 159 -17.52 3.41 8.70
CA GLY A 159 -16.60 3.50 7.58
C GLY A 159 -16.02 4.89 7.28
N GLU A 160 -16.55 5.97 7.86
CA GLU A 160 -15.99 7.31 7.71
C GLU A 160 -14.88 7.58 8.73
N HIS A 161 -13.87 8.33 8.31
CA HIS A 161 -12.70 8.63 9.12
C HIS A 161 -12.36 10.12 9.03
N LEU A 162 -11.99 10.70 10.16
CA LEU A 162 -11.49 12.06 10.27
C LEU A 162 -9.96 12.06 10.17
N VAL A 163 -9.40 12.93 9.34
CA VAL A 163 -7.96 13.16 9.27
C VAL A 163 -7.56 14.07 10.42
N ILE A 164 -6.60 13.65 11.24
CA ILE A 164 -6.02 14.52 12.28
C ILE A 164 -4.84 15.28 11.67
N ASP A 165 -5.08 16.52 11.27
CA ASP A 165 -4.09 17.40 10.64
C ASP A 165 -3.60 18.53 11.55
N THR A 166 -4.28 18.78 12.67
CA THR A 166 -4.00 19.90 13.60
C THR A 166 -2.66 19.81 14.33
N ILE A 167 -2.13 18.59 14.50
CA ILE A 167 -0.87 18.34 15.21
C ILE A 167 0.34 18.21 14.27
N ASP A 168 0.10 18.18 12.96
CA ASP A 168 1.13 17.98 11.93
C ASP A 168 0.92 19.00 10.80
N THR A 169 1.69 20.08 10.84
CA THR A 169 1.59 21.17 9.88
C THR A 169 1.81 20.71 8.43
N ASP A 170 2.63 19.69 8.19
CA ASP A 170 2.78 19.12 6.84
C ASP A 170 1.52 18.38 6.39
N MET A 171 0.88 17.64 7.30
CA MET A 171 -0.40 17.01 7.03
C MET A 171 -1.48 18.03 6.71
N PHE A 172 -1.56 19.13 7.45
CA PHE A 172 -2.48 20.24 7.16
C PHE A 172 -2.31 20.76 5.73
N LEU A 173 -1.07 21.03 5.29
CA LEU A 173 -0.80 21.51 3.94
C LEU A 173 -1.17 20.49 2.84
N ARG A 174 -1.04 19.19 3.13
CA ARG A 174 -1.44 18.12 2.19
C ARG A 174 -2.95 18.00 2.08
N VAL A 175 -3.64 17.99 3.22
CA VAL A 175 -5.10 17.94 3.26
C VAL A 175 -5.69 19.16 2.57
N GLN A 176 -5.13 20.35 2.79
CA GLN A 176 -5.55 21.57 2.11
C GLN A 176 -5.38 21.48 0.57
N GLU A 177 -4.28 20.89 0.08
CA GLU A 177 -4.09 20.64 -1.35
C GLU A 177 -5.11 19.63 -1.88
N MET A 178 -5.35 18.52 -1.16
CA MET A 178 -6.36 17.52 -1.53
C MET A 178 -7.78 18.14 -1.62
N HIS A 179 -8.15 19.01 -0.68
CA HIS A 179 -9.43 19.72 -0.73
C HIS A 179 -9.53 20.62 -1.96
N ARG A 180 -8.46 21.35 -2.28
CA ARG A 180 -8.38 22.21 -3.45
C ARG A 180 -8.50 21.41 -4.75
N ASP A 181 -7.80 20.29 -4.83
CA ASP A 181 -7.83 19.38 -6.00
C ASP A 181 -9.21 18.73 -6.17
N ALA A 182 -9.94 18.51 -5.07
CA ALA A 182 -11.33 18.05 -5.07
C ALA A 182 -12.36 19.15 -5.38
N GLY A 183 -11.93 20.42 -5.50
CA GLY A 183 -12.83 21.55 -5.75
C GLY A 183 -13.64 22.00 -4.52
N HIS A 184 -13.22 21.60 -3.31
CA HIS A 184 -13.81 22.07 -2.07
C HIS A 184 -13.18 23.41 -1.69
N TYR A 185 -14.00 24.48 -1.58
CA TYR A 185 -13.60 25.84 -1.20
C TYR A 185 -14.07 26.18 0.21
#